data_AF-A0A6I9SXU1-F1
#
_entry.id   AF-A0A6I9SXU1-F1
#
_cell.length_a   1.000
_cell.length_b   1.000
_cell.length_c   1.000
_cell.angle_alpha   90.00
_cell.angle_beta   90.00
_cell.angle_gamma   90.00
#
_symmetry.space_group_name_H-M   'P 1'
#
loop_
_entity.id
_entity.type
_entity.pdbx_description
1 polymer ?
#
loop_
_entity_poly.entity_id
_entity_poly.type
_entity_poly.pdbx_seq_one_letter_code
_entity_poly.pdbx_strand_id
1 'polypeptide(L)'
;MEGACCTTSSTSSSGTEMSKRKQRQHQQDKPYRGIRMRKWGKWVAEIREPNKRSRIWLGSYSSPVAAARAYDTALFYLRGPSARLNFPECIVEDVVDEPHDLSAAAIRKKATEVGARVDALQTAGHARTRSDNLARVPEKPDLNEYPSPETSEEN
;
A
#
# COMPACT_ATOMS: atom_id res chain seq x y z
N MET A 1 -30.97 -42.23 50.38
CA MET A 1 -30.97 -40.79 50.08
C MET A 1 -29.79 -40.56 49.14
N GLU A 2 -29.95 -40.82 47.84
CA GLU A 2 -30.42 -39.90 46.78
C GLU A 2 -29.30 -38.92 46.37
N GLY A 3 -28.98 -38.68 45.09
CA GLY A 3 -29.58 -39.08 43.83
C GLY A 3 -28.65 -38.76 42.64
N ALA A 4 -29.03 -39.28 41.47
CA ALA A 4 -28.43 -39.00 40.18
C ALA A 4 -28.81 -37.62 39.62
N CYS A 5 -28.00 -37.05 38.70
CA CYS A 5 -28.39 -36.60 37.35
C CYS A 5 -27.31 -35.69 36.71
N CYS A 6 -27.56 -35.25 35.48
CA CYS A 6 -26.67 -35.25 34.33
C CYS A 6 -26.30 -33.86 33.76
N THR A 7 -25.31 -33.88 32.87
CA THR A 7 -24.83 -32.88 31.89
C THR A 7 -25.89 -31.93 31.29
N THR A 8 -25.54 -30.64 31.14
CA THR A 8 -25.56 -29.78 29.92
C THR A 8 -25.99 -28.33 30.17
N SER A 9 -25.31 -27.42 29.43
CA SER A 9 -25.73 -26.07 29.02
C SER A 9 -25.75 -25.00 30.13
N SER A 10 -25.31 -23.74 29.96
CA SER A 10 -25.24 -22.89 28.77
C SER A 10 -24.22 -21.77 29.04
N THR A 11 -23.17 -21.63 28.22
CA THR A 11 -22.32 -20.44 28.22
C THR A 11 -22.99 -19.36 27.36
N SER A 12 -23.63 -18.40 28.02
CA SER A 12 -24.16 -17.18 27.40
C SER A 12 -23.00 -16.35 26.82
N SER A 13 -22.73 -16.53 25.52
CA SER A 13 -21.76 -15.74 24.76
C SER A 13 -22.47 -14.68 23.92
N SER A 14 -23.29 -13.87 24.59
CA SER A 14 -23.91 -12.65 24.04
C SER A 14 -22.88 -11.50 24.05
N GLY A 15 -21.92 -11.52 23.11
CA GLY A 15 -20.88 -10.47 23.05
C GLY A 15 -20.26 -10.16 21.70
N THR A 16 -20.61 -10.86 20.60
CA THR A 16 -19.83 -10.77 19.34
C THR A 16 -20.57 -10.16 18.14
N GLU A 17 -21.88 -9.99 18.20
CA GLU A 17 -22.68 -9.46 17.08
C GLU A 17 -22.53 -7.93 16.88
N MET A 18 -22.40 -7.17 17.97
CA MET A 18 -22.34 -5.70 17.92
C MET A 18 -21.01 -5.18 17.34
N SER A 19 -19.93 -5.93 17.52
CA SER A 19 -18.58 -5.62 17.00
C SER A 19 -18.47 -5.80 15.48
N LYS A 20 -19.16 -6.80 14.92
CA LYS A 20 -19.19 -7.04 13.45
C LYS A 20 -19.94 -5.92 12.71
N ARG A 21 -21.05 -5.42 13.26
CA ARG A 21 -21.87 -4.37 12.61
C ARG A 21 -21.13 -3.02 12.56
N LYS A 22 -20.40 -2.66 13.63
CA LYS A 22 -19.57 -1.44 13.68
C LYS A 22 -18.37 -1.52 12.70
N GLN A 23 -17.76 -2.70 12.55
CA GLN A 23 -16.70 -2.92 11.55
C GLN A 23 -17.18 -2.78 10.11
N ARG A 24 -18.43 -3.17 9.80
CA ARG A 24 -19.01 -3.05 8.45
C ARG A 24 -19.36 -1.61 8.10
N GLN A 25 -19.84 -0.82 9.06
CA GLN A 25 -20.12 0.62 8.84
C GLN A 25 -18.84 1.42 8.58
N HIS A 26 -17.76 1.17 9.33
CA HIS A 26 -16.44 1.77 9.06
C HIS A 26 -15.74 1.23 7.79
N GLN A 27 -16.32 0.27 7.08
CA GLN A 27 -15.78 -0.24 5.80
C GLN A 27 -16.39 0.46 4.59
N GLN A 28 -17.56 1.10 4.73
CA GLN A 28 -18.28 1.72 3.61
C GLN A 28 -17.53 2.94 3.04
N ASP A 29 -16.68 3.60 3.85
CA ASP A 29 -15.94 4.80 3.42
C ASP A 29 -14.49 4.53 3.00
N LYS A 30 -14.07 3.26 2.92
CA LYS A 30 -12.69 2.91 2.56
C LYS A 30 -12.62 2.61 1.07
N PRO A 31 -11.87 3.39 0.27
CA PRO A 31 -11.89 3.26 -1.19
C PRO A 31 -11.35 1.91 -1.68
N TYR A 32 -10.43 1.29 -0.93
CA TYR A 32 -9.82 0.02 -1.33
C TYR A 32 -9.58 -0.90 -0.14
N ARG A 33 -9.56 -2.21 -0.40
CA ARG A 33 -9.36 -3.23 0.64
C ARG A 33 -7.90 -3.27 1.08
N GLY A 34 -7.68 -3.43 2.38
CA GLY A 34 -6.33 -3.45 2.96
C GLY A 34 -5.70 -2.07 3.11
N ILE A 35 -6.40 -1.01 2.66
CA ILE A 35 -5.88 0.36 2.66
C ILE A 35 -6.50 1.18 3.80
N ARG A 36 -5.65 1.93 4.49
CA ARG A 36 -6.08 2.88 5.52
C ARG A 36 -5.48 4.26 5.28
N MET A 37 -6.26 5.29 5.55
CA MET A 37 -5.81 6.68 5.54
C MET A 37 -5.44 7.11 6.96
N ARG A 38 -4.27 7.74 7.12
CA ARG A 38 -3.90 8.43 8.37
C ARG A 38 -4.45 9.86 8.38
N LYS A 39 -4.58 10.46 9.57
CA LYS A 39 -4.94 11.88 9.74
C LYS A 39 -4.02 12.86 9.00
N TRP A 40 -2.79 12.44 8.71
CA TRP A 40 -1.82 13.20 7.91
C TRP A 40 -2.05 13.09 6.39
N GLY A 41 -3.11 12.42 5.94
CA GLY A 41 -3.44 12.28 4.51
C GLY A 41 -2.55 11.30 3.74
N LYS A 42 -1.78 10.43 4.42
CA LYS A 42 -1.02 9.35 3.80
C LYS A 42 -1.80 8.05 3.81
N TRP A 43 -1.75 7.34 2.68
CA TRP A 43 -2.34 6.03 2.51
C TRP A 43 -1.34 4.96 2.87
N VAL A 44 -1.80 3.93 3.57
CA VAL A 44 -0.93 2.87 4.08
C VAL A 44 -1.44 1.52 3.62
N ALA A 45 -0.53 0.68 3.14
CA ALA A 45 -0.77 -0.71 2.80
C ALA A 45 -0.01 -1.65 3.75
N GLU A 46 -0.75 -2.60 4.34
CA GLU A 46 -0.19 -3.67 5.19
C GLU A 46 -0.99 -4.97 4.98
N ILE A 47 -0.32 -6.12 5.09
CA ILE A 47 -0.95 -7.43 4.90
C ILE A 47 -0.58 -8.41 6.01
N ARG A 48 -1.45 -9.38 6.27
CA ARG A 48 -1.24 -10.49 7.21
C ARG A 48 -1.13 -11.78 6.42
N GLU A 49 -0.10 -12.56 6.70
CA GLU A 49 0.03 -13.91 6.14
C GLU A 49 -1.01 -14.85 6.77
N PRO A 50 -1.55 -15.81 6.01
CA PRO A 50 -2.38 -16.86 6.59
C PRO A 50 -1.54 -17.64 7.63
N ASN A 51 -2.17 -18.01 8.74
CA ASN A 51 -1.55 -18.77 9.84
C ASN A 51 -0.46 -18.05 10.66
N LYS A 52 -0.10 -16.79 10.34
CA LYS A 52 0.84 -15.99 11.13
C LYS A 52 0.16 -14.80 11.80
N ARG A 53 0.65 -14.44 12.99
CA ARG A 53 0.23 -13.21 13.70
C ARG A 53 0.96 -11.95 13.19
N SER A 54 2.08 -12.14 12.50
CA SER A 54 2.90 -11.06 11.95
C SER A 54 2.15 -10.26 10.88
N ARG A 55 2.52 -8.98 10.77
CA ARG A 55 2.07 -8.10 9.69
C ARG A 55 3.27 -7.73 8.84
N ILE A 56 3.04 -7.67 7.55
CA ILE A 56 4.00 -7.19 6.58
C ILE A 56 3.61 -5.75 6.25
N TRP A 57 4.48 -4.80 6.59
CA TRP A 57 4.36 -3.42 6.13
C TRP A 57 4.80 -3.34 4.67
N LEU A 58 3.90 -2.91 3.78
CA LEU A 58 4.18 -2.82 2.35
C LEU A 58 4.61 -1.41 1.95
N GLY A 59 4.10 -0.39 2.63
CA GLY A 59 4.51 0.99 2.39
C GLY A 59 3.50 2.03 2.83
N SER A 60 3.90 3.28 2.67
CA SER A 60 3.03 4.46 2.75
C SER A 60 3.14 5.25 1.46
N TYR A 61 2.00 5.63 0.90
CA TYR A 61 1.86 6.21 -0.42
C TYR A 61 1.06 7.51 -0.35
N SER A 62 1.23 8.36 -1.36
CA SER A 62 0.45 9.59 -1.51
C SER A 62 -0.92 9.32 -2.16
N SER A 63 -1.02 8.26 -2.96
CA SER A 63 -2.24 7.83 -3.62
C SER A 63 -2.89 6.59 -2.97
N PRO A 64 -4.24 6.53 -2.91
CA PRO A 64 -4.95 5.31 -2.52
C PRO A 64 -4.78 4.18 -3.54
N VAL A 65 -4.63 4.50 -4.83
CA VAL A 65 -4.44 3.51 -5.91
C VAL A 65 -3.08 2.86 -5.80
N ALA A 66 -2.03 3.65 -5.57
CA ALA A 66 -0.67 3.13 -5.36
C ALA A 66 -0.60 2.16 -4.17
N ALA A 67 -1.26 2.52 -3.06
CA ALA A 67 -1.35 1.67 -1.89
C ALA A 67 -2.11 0.36 -2.18
N ALA A 68 -3.23 0.45 -2.90
CA ALA A 68 -4.05 -0.71 -3.28
C ALA A 68 -3.32 -1.65 -4.24
N ARG A 69 -2.57 -1.10 -5.21
CA ARG A 69 -1.73 -1.89 -6.13
C ARG A 69 -0.63 -2.65 -5.38
N ALA A 70 0.08 -1.99 -4.47
CA ALA A 70 1.05 -2.66 -3.60
C ALA A 70 0.42 -3.79 -2.77
N TYR A 71 -0.79 -3.56 -2.23
CA TYR A 71 -1.53 -4.56 -1.46
C TYR A 71 -1.93 -5.78 -2.32
N ASP A 72 -2.42 -5.53 -3.52
CA ASP A 72 -2.84 -6.56 -4.46
C ASP A 72 -1.66 -7.45 -4.88
N THR A 73 -0.51 -6.85 -5.22
CA THR A 73 0.74 -7.57 -5.49
C THR A 73 1.11 -8.49 -4.33
N ALA A 74 1.11 -7.97 -3.09
CA ALA A 74 1.44 -8.79 -1.93
C ALA A 74 0.41 -9.90 -1.66
N LEU A 75 -0.88 -9.63 -1.89
CA LEU A 75 -1.94 -10.60 -1.66
C LEU A 75 -1.88 -11.74 -2.68
N PHE A 76 -1.51 -11.43 -3.93
CA PHE A 76 -1.31 -12.41 -4.98
C PHE A 76 -0.17 -13.37 -4.65
N TYR A 77 0.99 -12.88 -4.21
CA TYR A 77 2.09 -13.77 -3.79
C TYR A 77 1.75 -14.61 -2.54
N LEU A 78 0.82 -14.17 -1.68
CA LEU A 78 0.44 -14.92 -0.48
C LEU A 78 -0.68 -15.95 -0.69
N ARG A 79 -1.58 -15.71 -1.65
CA ARG A 79 -2.79 -16.54 -1.87
C ARG A 79 -2.84 -17.16 -3.26
N GLY A 80 -1.94 -16.78 -4.15
CA GLY A 80 -1.92 -17.18 -5.54
C GLY A 80 -3.01 -16.49 -6.38
N PRO A 81 -3.24 -17.02 -7.61
CA PRO A 81 -4.16 -16.44 -8.60
C PRO A 81 -5.61 -16.34 -8.16
N SER A 82 -6.04 -17.16 -7.21
CA SER A 82 -7.41 -17.15 -6.68
C SER A 82 -7.66 -16.03 -5.66
N ALA A 83 -6.68 -15.14 -5.43
CA ALA A 83 -6.84 -13.99 -4.56
C ALA A 83 -7.92 -13.02 -5.09
N ARG A 84 -8.78 -12.53 -4.20
CA ARG A 84 -9.73 -11.46 -4.54
C ARG A 84 -9.01 -10.12 -4.54
N LEU A 85 -8.60 -9.59 -5.67
CA LEU A 85 -7.80 -8.34 -5.73
C LEU A 85 -8.71 -7.11 -5.83
N ASN A 86 -8.15 -5.90 -5.65
CA ASN A 86 -8.85 -4.66 -6.01
C ASN A 86 -8.78 -4.43 -7.52
N PHE A 87 -7.63 -4.74 -8.15
CA PHE A 87 -7.35 -4.57 -9.58
C PHE A 87 -6.87 -5.89 -10.22
N PRO A 88 -7.78 -6.84 -10.53
CA PRO A 88 -7.41 -8.11 -11.14
C PRO A 88 -6.73 -7.95 -12.51
N GLU A 89 -7.12 -6.95 -13.29
CA GLU A 89 -6.59 -6.67 -14.63
C GLU A 89 -5.13 -6.20 -14.62
N CYS A 90 -4.66 -5.61 -13.52
CA CYS A 90 -3.32 -5.04 -13.47
C CYS A 90 -2.28 -5.98 -12.85
N ILE A 91 -2.66 -7.15 -12.31
CA ILE A 91 -1.69 -8.11 -11.75
C ILE A 91 -1.05 -8.96 -12.84
N VAL A 92 -1.80 -9.27 -13.90
CA VAL A 92 -1.29 -10.15 -14.96
C VAL A 92 -0.03 -9.58 -15.61
N GLU A 93 0.12 -8.26 -15.70
CA GLU A 93 1.33 -7.63 -16.26
C GLU A 93 2.56 -7.73 -15.34
N ASP A 94 2.35 -7.78 -14.03
CA ASP A 94 3.44 -7.68 -13.05
C ASP A 94 4.04 -9.04 -12.66
N VAL A 95 3.38 -10.15 -13.01
CA VAL A 95 3.69 -11.51 -12.51
C VAL A 95 4.01 -12.53 -13.62
N VAL A 96 4.15 -12.11 -14.87
CA VAL A 96 4.38 -13.05 -16.00
C VAL A 96 5.65 -13.89 -15.85
N ASP A 97 6.62 -13.48 -15.02
CA ASP A 97 7.95 -14.11 -14.98
C ASP A 97 8.47 -14.56 -13.59
N GLU A 98 7.65 -14.52 -12.53
CA GLU A 98 8.17 -14.74 -11.15
C GLU A 98 7.40 -15.82 -10.34
N PRO A 99 8.13 -16.74 -9.66
CA PRO A 99 7.53 -17.80 -8.86
C PRO A 99 6.69 -17.28 -7.70
N HIS A 100 5.61 -18.00 -7.39
CA HIS A 100 4.61 -17.60 -6.40
C HIS A 100 5.04 -17.79 -4.94
N ASP A 101 6.13 -18.51 -4.65
CA ASP A 101 6.62 -18.78 -3.28
C ASP A 101 7.77 -17.85 -2.88
N LEU A 102 7.43 -16.59 -2.63
CA LEU A 102 8.38 -15.57 -2.21
C LEU A 102 8.42 -15.40 -0.69
N SER A 103 9.63 -15.27 -0.14
CA SER A 103 9.83 -14.84 1.25
C SER A 103 9.11 -13.52 1.53
N ALA A 104 8.67 -13.29 2.78
CA ALA A 104 8.05 -12.02 3.20
C ALA A 104 8.91 -10.78 2.86
N ALA A 105 10.24 -10.92 2.77
CA ALA A 105 11.12 -9.84 2.31
C ALA A 105 10.97 -9.56 0.80
N ALA A 106 10.91 -10.61 -0.02
CA ALA A 106 10.71 -10.49 -1.47
C ALA A 106 9.31 -9.95 -1.80
N ILE A 107 8.27 -10.42 -1.10
CA ILE A 107 6.91 -9.89 -1.22
C ILE A 107 6.88 -8.40 -0.91
N ARG A 108 7.53 -7.96 0.19
CA ARG A 108 7.66 -6.53 0.49
C ARG A 108 8.34 -5.76 -0.61
N LYS A 109 9.48 -6.27 -1.09
CA LYS A 109 10.28 -5.60 -2.12
C LYS A 109 9.44 -5.35 -3.38
N LYS A 110 8.78 -6.40 -3.89
CA LYS A 110 7.96 -6.32 -5.11
C LYS A 110 6.73 -5.42 -4.92
N ALA A 111 6.01 -5.57 -3.80
CA ALA A 111 4.88 -4.69 -3.49
C ALA A 111 5.30 -3.21 -3.36
N THR A 112 6.44 -2.94 -2.73
CA THR A 112 6.99 -1.59 -2.61
C THR A 112 7.31 -1.00 -3.98
N GLU A 113 7.96 -1.78 -4.85
CA GLU A 113 8.32 -1.37 -6.21
C GLU A 113 7.10 -0.98 -7.05
N VAL A 114 6.09 -1.86 -7.11
CA VAL A 114 4.84 -1.59 -7.84
C VAL A 114 4.14 -0.35 -7.29
N GLY A 115 3.99 -0.27 -5.96
CA GLY A 115 3.37 0.87 -5.31
C GLY A 115 4.11 2.18 -5.59
N ALA A 116 5.45 2.18 -5.52
CA ALA A 116 6.27 3.36 -5.77
C ALA A 116 6.17 3.84 -7.22
N ARG A 117 6.18 2.90 -8.19
CA ARG A 117 6.00 3.23 -9.61
C ARG A 117 4.64 3.90 -9.86
N VAL A 118 3.57 3.35 -9.31
CA VAL A 118 2.21 3.92 -9.44
C VAL A 118 2.10 5.28 -8.75
N ASP A 119 2.67 5.42 -7.55
CA ASP A 119 2.66 6.68 -6.79
C ASP A 119 3.39 7.80 -7.55
N ALA A 120 4.53 7.47 -8.17
CA ALA A 120 5.31 8.41 -8.99
C ALA A 120 4.52 8.89 -10.21
N LEU A 121 3.88 7.98 -10.95
CA LEU A 121 3.08 8.32 -12.12
C LEU A 121 1.89 9.22 -11.76
N GLN A 122 1.22 8.94 -10.64
CA GLN A 122 0.03 9.67 -10.23
C GLN A 122 0.37 11.04 -9.63
N THR A 123 1.51 11.15 -8.95
CA THR A 123 2.08 12.42 -8.48
C THR A 123 2.50 13.30 -9.66
N ALA A 124 3.14 12.72 -10.68
CA ALA A 124 3.51 13.44 -11.90
C ALA A 124 2.27 13.94 -12.67
N GLY A 125 1.18 13.16 -12.72
CA GLY A 125 -0.09 13.58 -13.31
C GLY A 125 -0.74 14.76 -12.58
N HIS A 126 -0.73 14.76 -11.24
CA HIS A 126 -1.21 15.88 -10.43
C HIS A 126 -0.30 17.12 -10.50
N ALA A 127 1.00 16.93 -10.74
CA ALA A 127 1.92 18.03 -11.00
C ALA A 127 1.62 18.69 -12.35
N ARG A 128 1.30 17.91 -13.39
CA ARG A 128 0.96 18.43 -14.73
C ARG A 128 -0.30 19.29 -14.74
N THR A 129 -1.36 18.90 -14.02
CA THR A 129 -2.57 19.73 -13.87
C THR A 129 -2.35 21.01 -13.05
N ARG A 130 -1.29 21.06 -12.23
CA ARG A 130 -0.83 22.30 -11.58
C ARG A 130 0.12 23.12 -12.45
N SER A 131 0.85 22.49 -13.36
CA SER A 131 1.82 23.13 -14.25
C SER A 131 1.20 23.88 -15.42
N ASP A 132 -0.06 23.62 -15.79
CA ASP A 132 -0.79 24.47 -16.76
C ASP A 132 -1.00 25.92 -16.27
N ASN A 133 -0.74 26.20 -14.98
CA ASN A 133 -0.72 27.56 -14.43
C ASN A 133 0.69 28.11 -14.08
N LEU A 134 1.77 27.34 -14.28
CA LEU A 134 3.14 27.76 -13.97
C LEU A 134 4.13 27.16 -14.98
N ALA A 135 4.01 27.58 -16.24
CA ALA A 135 5.09 27.48 -17.20
C ALA A 135 6.22 28.44 -16.81
N ARG A 136 7.02 28.08 -15.81
CA ARG A 136 8.35 28.67 -15.60
C ARG A 136 9.29 27.59 -15.11
N VAL A 137 9.96 26.98 -16.07
CA VAL A 137 11.10 26.09 -15.86
C VAL A 137 12.17 26.89 -15.10
N PRO A 138 12.60 26.51 -13.87
CA PRO A 138 13.90 26.92 -13.40
C PRO A 138 14.92 26.02 -14.12
N GLU A 139 15.61 26.58 -15.12
CA GLU A 139 16.83 25.96 -15.63
C GLU A 139 17.76 25.69 -14.45
N LYS A 140 18.20 24.45 -14.33
CA LYS A 140 19.18 24.07 -13.31
C LYS A 140 20.51 24.67 -13.78
N PRO A 141 21.21 25.46 -12.95
CA PRO A 141 22.52 25.97 -13.33
C PRO A 141 23.46 24.78 -13.57
N ASP A 142 24.17 24.82 -14.69
CA ASP A 142 25.14 23.79 -15.07
C ASP A 142 26.32 23.82 -14.09
N LEU A 143 26.40 22.80 -13.24
CA LEU A 143 27.41 22.68 -12.20
C LEU A 143 28.81 22.35 -12.75
N ASN A 144 28.97 22.21 -14.06
CA ASN A 144 30.27 22.02 -14.73
C ASN A 144 30.91 23.33 -15.22
N GLU A 145 30.30 24.49 -14.96
CA GLU A 145 30.91 25.77 -15.31
C GLU A 145 31.96 26.15 -14.26
N TYR A 146 33.25 25.96 -14.60
CA TYR A 146 34.35 26.43 -13.77
C TYR A 146 34.40 27.97 -13.80
N PRO A 147 34.61 28.65 -12.65
CA PRO A 147 34.80 30.09 -12.65
C PRO A 147 36.04 30.43 -13.47
N SER A 148 35.90 31.32 -14.46
CA SER A 148 37.04 31.82 -15.23
C SER A 148 38.07 32.43 -14.27
N PRO A 149 39.37 32.11 -14.43
CA PRO A 149 40.41 32.75 -13.65
C PRO A 149 40.40 34.24 -14.02
N GLU A 150 40.16 35.10 -13.03
CA GLU A 150 40.37 36.53 -13.18
C GLU A 150 41.82 36.74 -13.62
N THR A 151 42.00 37.26 -14.83
CA THR A 151 43.29 37.69 -15.34
C THR A 151 43.69 38.94 -14.58
N SER A 152 44.69 38.80 -13.72
CA SER A 152 45.49 39.89 -13.18
C SER A 152 46.13 40.68 -14.32
N GLU A 153 45.70 41.92 -14.55
CA GLU A 153 46.47 42.98 -15.22
C GLU A 153 46.11 44.29 -14.50
N GLU A 154 46.92 44.73 -13.53
CA GLU A 154 47.95 45.76 -13.69
C GLU A 154 47.41 47.08 -14.27
N ASN A 155 47.18 48.06 -13.39
CA ASN A 155 47.78 49.41 -13.44
C ASN A 155 47.41 50.20 -12.17
#